data_AF-A0A7L4P1L0-F1
#
_entry.id   AF-A0A7L4P1L0-F1
#
_cell.length_a   1.000
_cell.length_b   1.000
_cell.length_c   1.000
_cell.angle_alpha   90.00
_cell.angle_beta   90.00
_cell.angle_gamma   90.00
#
_symmetry.space_group_name_H-M   'P 1'
#
loop_
_entity.id
_entity.type
_entity.pdbx_description
1 polymer ?
#
loop_
_entity_poly.entity_id
_entity_poly.type
_entity_poly.pdbx_seq_one_letter_code
_entity_poly.pdbx_strand_id
1 'polypeptide(L)'
;MATEIILIKILATVGFLVALVYSLLNYQATKFASGIWLLLSLAMGIAFILSLIRTVKEFVVMNELEVVKICLIPVVITLLLAASLELKRSILKPL
;
A
#
# COMPACT_ATOMS: atom_id res chain seq x y z
N MET A 1 -15.17 17.21 -14.49
CA MET A 1 -14.03 17.53 -13.60
C MET A 1 -14.13 16.90 -12.22
N ALA A 2 -15.09 17.27 -11.34
CA ALA A 2 -15.17 16.68 -9.99
C ALA A 2 -15.51 15.18 -9.97
N THR A 3 -16.43 14.74 -10.83
CA THR A 3 -16.84 13.33 -10.98
C THR A 3 -15.72 12.44 -11.51
N GLU A 4 -14.90 12.93 -12.44
CA GLU A 4 -13.75 12.19 -12.99
C GLU A 4 -12.69 11.92 -11.92
N ILE A 5 -12.43 12.90 -11.04
CA ILE A 5 -11.48 12.77 -9.93
C ILE A 5 -11.94 11.72 -8.93
N ILE A 6 -13.24 11.70 -8.61
CA ILE A 6 -13.83 10.69 -7.70
C ILE A 6 -13.70 9.28 -8.31
N LEU A 7 -13.99 9.14 -9.61
CA LEU A 7 -13.89 7.86 -10.32
C LEU A 7 -12.46 7.30 -10.30
N ILE A 8 -11.45 8.15 -10.54
CA ILE A 8 -10.03 7.76 -10.47
C ILE A 8 -9.65 7.31 -9.06
N LYS A 9 -10.16 7.97 -8.02
CA LYS A 9 -9.88 7.60 -6.63
C LYS A 9 -10.48 6.26 -6.26
N ILE A 10 -11.74 6.02 -6.64
CA ILE A 10 -12.41 4.72 -6.43
C ILE A 10 -11.63 3.62 -7.15
N LEU A 11 -11.25 3.84 -8.40
CA LEU A 11 -10.44 2.89 -9.17
C LEU A 11 -9.09 2.61 -8.49
N ALA A 12 -8.42 3.64 -7.97
CA ALA A 12 -7.18 3.48 -7.21
C ALA A 12 -7.40 2.70 -5.91
N THR A 13 -8.49 2.96 -5.17
CA THR A 13 -8.83 2.23 -3.95
C THR A 13 -9.05 0.74 -4.24
N VAL A 14 -9.81 0.42 -5.29
CA VAL A 14 -10.01 -0.97 -5.72
C VAL A 14 -8.69 -1.60 -6.17
N GLY A 15 -7.85 -0.87 -6.90
CA GLY A 15 -6.53 -1.34 -7.33
C GLY A 15 -5.63 -1.70 -6.13
N PHE A 16 -5.58 -0.85 -5.10
CA PHE A 16 -4.83 -1.16 -3.87
C PHE A 16 -5.40 -2.34 -3.10
N LEU A 17 -6.72 -2.51 -3.06
CA LEU A 17 -7.35 -3.67 -2.45
C LEU A 17 -6.96 -4.96 -3.18
N VAL A 18 -7.01 -4.97 -4.51
CA VAL A 18 -6.59 -6.12 -5.33
C VAL A 18 -5.11 -6.42 -5.08
N ALA A 19 -4.24 -5.40 -5.11
CA ALA A 19 -2.82 -5.57 -4.83
C ALA A 19 -2.55 -6.11 -3.41
N LEU A 20 -3.32 -5.68 -2.41
CA LEU A 20 -3.26 -6.21 -1.04
C LEU A 20 -3.64 -7.69 -1.00
N VAL A 21 -4.76 -8.08 -1.63
CA VAL A 21 -5.18 -9.49 -1.66
C VAL A 21 -4.13 -10.36 -2.34
N TYR A 22 -3.61 -9.95 -3.51
CA TYR A 22 -2.57 -10.71 -4.20
C TYR A 22 -1.27 -10.79 -3.38
N SER A 23 -0.84 -9.70 -2.75
CA SER A 23 0.38 -9.73 -1.93
C SER A 23 0.24 -10.64 -0.71
N LEU A 24 -0.94 -10.70 -0.07
CA LEU A 24 -1.22 -11.62 1.04
C LEU A 24 -1.25 -13.08 0.59
N LEU A 25 -1.88 -13.38 -0.56
CA LEU A 25 -1.88 -14.73 -1.12
C LEU A 25 -0.45 -15.21 -1.44
N ASN A 26 0.36 -14.34 -2.05
CA ASN A 26 1.76 -14.63 -2.33
C ASN A 26 2.57 -14.79 -1.04
N TYR A 27 2.29 -13.97 -0.02
CA TYR A 27 2.92 -14.13 1.30
C TYR A 27 2.60 -15.49 1.89
N GLN A 28 1.35 -15.95 1.88
CA GLN A 28 1.00 -17.27 2.41
C GLN A 28 1.75 -18.41 1.69
N ALA A 29 1.92 -18.30 0.37
CA ALA A 29 2.65 -19.28 -0.43
C ALA A 29 4.16 -19.26 -0.18
N THR A 30 4.74 -18.11 0.18
CA THR A 30 6.20 -17.90 0.23
C THR A 30 6.74 -17.54 1.62
N LYS A 31 5.89 -17.55 2.66
CA LYS A 31 6.22 -17.11 4.03
C LYS A 31 7.43 -17.79 4.66
N PHE A 32 7.78 -18.99 4.19
CA PHE A 32 8.93 -19.75 4.69
C PHE A 32 10.24 -19.44 3.95
N ALA A 33 10.16 -18.78 2.79
CA ALA A 33 11.31 -18.50 1.91
C ALA A 33 11.70 -17.01 1.90
N SER A 34 10.75 -16.09 2.03
CA SER A 34 11.04 -14.65 1.97
C SER A 34 10.01 -13.77 2.68
N GLY A 35 10.50 -12.79 3.44
CA GLY A 35 9.69 -11.75 4.07
C GLY A 35 9.26 -10.60 3.15
N ILE A 36 9.71 -10.58 1.88
CA ILE A 36 9.43 -9.50 0.93
C ILE A 36 7.92 -9.28 0.76
N TRP A 37 7.16 -10.37 0.63
CA TRP A 37 5.72 -10.30 0.45
C TRP A 37 4.96 -9.78 1.67
N LEU A 38 5.52 -9.94 2.88
CA LEU A 38 4.98 -9.33 4.09
C LEU A 38 5.12 -7.81 4.03
N LEU A 39 6.32 -7.32 3.68
CA LEU A 39 6.59 -5.88 3.53
C LEU A 39 5.70 -5.25 2.45
N LEU A 40 5.53 -5.95 1.33
CA LEU A 40 4.65 -5.54 0.25
C LEU A 40 3.19 -5.49 0.70
N SER A 41 2.73 -6.50 1.45
CA SER A 41 1.36 -6.55 1.99
C SER A 41 1.09 -5.40 2.96
N LEU A 42 2.04 -5.10 3.84
CA LEU A 42 1.95 -3.96 4.77
C LEU A 42 1.91 -2.63 4.01
N ALA A 43 2.77 -2.46 3.00
CA ALA A 43 2.79 -1.25 2.17
C ALA A 43 1.46 -1.06 1.41
N MET A 44 0.93 -2.12 0.80
CA MET A 44 -0.35 -2.07 0.08
C MET A 44 -1.53 -1.83 1.03
N GLY A 45 -1.49 -2.39 2.25
CA GLY A 45 -2.52 -2.16 3.27
C GLY A 45 -2.58 -0.69 3.70
N ILE A 46 -1.43 -0.07 3.94
CA ILE A 46 -1.36 1.36 4.29
C ILE A 46 -1.75 2.23 3.08
N ALA A 47 -1.32 1.89 1.87
CA ALA A 47 -1.72 2.61 0.66
C ALA A 47 -3.23 2.53 0.39
N PHE A 48 -3.86 1.39 0.68
CA PHE A 48 -5.30 1.21 0.64
C PHE A 48 -6.02 2.11 1.65
N ILE A 49 -5.57 2.13 2.91
CA ILE A 49 -6.11 3.02 3.95
C ILE A 49 -5.96 4.49 3.54
N LEU A 50 -4.79 4.88 3.02
CA LEU A 50 -4.53 6.24 2.53
C LEU A 50 -5.47 6.63 1.39
N SER A 51 -5.73 5.69 0.46
CA SER A 51 -6.66 5.88 -0.64
C SER A 51 -8.11 6.04 -0.14
N LEU A 52 -8.54 5.19 0.80
CA LEU A 52 -9.86 5.30 1.45
C LEU A 52 -10.05 6.65 2.13
N ILE A 53 -9.08 7.07 2.95
CA ILE A 53 -9.12 8.38 3.63
C ILE A 53 -9.25 9.52 2.60
N ARG A 54 -8.52 9.45 1.48
CA ARG A 54 -8.59 10.45 0.41
C ARG A 54 -9.95 10.49 -0.29
N THR A 55 -10.65 9.36 -0.38
CA THR A 55 -12.00 9.24 -0.94
C THR A 55 -13.05 9.75 0.06
N VAL A 56 -12.96 9.36 1.35
CA VAL A 56 -13.92 9.79 2.38
C VAL A 56 -13.83 11.30 2.64
N LYS A 57 -12.63 11.89 2.60
CA LYS A 57 -12.43 13.34 2.81
C LYS A 57 -13.17 14.21 1.78
N GLU A 58 -13.49 13.69 0.60
CA GLU A 58 -14.32 14.43 -0.37
C GLU A 58 -15.77 14.60 0.08
N PHE A 59 -16.26 13.71 0.93
CA PHE A 59 -17.63 13.73 1.44
C PHE A 59 -17.72 14.30 2.86
N VAL A 60 -16.60 14.31 3.60
CA VAL A 60 -16.54 14.81 4.99
C VAL A 60 -15.27 15.64 5.20
N VAL A 61 -15.44 16.92 5.57
CA VAL A 61 -14.32 17.82 5.87
C VAL A 61 -13.85 17.56 7.30
N MET A 62 -12.82 16.72 7.44
CA MET A 62 -12.12 16.51 8.72
C MET A 62 -10.64 16.82 8.55
N ASN A 63 -10.15 17.86 9.26
CA ASN A 63 -8.75 18.30 9.19
C ASN A 63 -7.77 17.26 9.78
N GLU A 64 -8.22 16.46 10.73
CA GLU A 64 -7.43 15.38 11.35
C GLU A 64 -6.96 14.33 10.33
N LEU A 65 -7.76 14.08 9.28
CA LEU A 65 -7.42 13.15 8.21
C LEU A 65 -6.24 13.62 7.35
N GLU A 66 -5.93 14.91 7.31
CA GLU A 66 -4.75 15.41 6.58
C GLU A 66 -3.44 14.99 7.27
N VAL A 67 -3.41 15.06 8.59
CA VAL A 67 -2.24 14.69 9.39
C VAL A 67 -1.94 13.21 9.18
N VAL A 68 -2.97 12.36 9.23
CA VAL A 68 -2.84 10.91 8.96
C VAL A 68 -2.24 10.66 7.57
N LYS A 69 -2.66 11.40 6.54
CA LYS A 69 -2.10 11.24 5.19
C LYS A 69 -0.62 11.60 5.12
N ILE A 70 -0.22 12.69 5.76
CA ILE A 70 1.19 13.14 5.78
C ILE A 70 2.06 12.10 6.48
N CYS A 71 1.58 11.49 7.57
CA CYS A 71 2.33 10.48 8.32
C CYS A 71 2.41 9.13 7.60
N LEU A 72 1.35 8.70 6.90
CA LEU A 72 1.29 7.38 6.27
C LEU A 72 2.09 7.30 4.96
N ILE A 73 2.26 8.40 4.23
CA ILE A 73 3.02 8.41 2.96
C ILE A 73 4.49 7.96 3.18
N PRO A 74 5.26 8.54 4.12
CA PRO A 74 6.62 8.07 4.41
C PRO A 74 6.69 6.60 4.80
N VAL A 75 5.71 6.11 5.57
CA VAL A 75 5.68 4.71 6.01
C VAL A 75 5.56 3.76 4.82
N VAL A 76 4.69 4.07 3.85
CA VAL A 76 4.58 3.29 2.60
C VAL A 76 5.91 3.30 1.85
N ILE A 77 6.56 4.46 1.72
CA ILE A 77 7.84 4.59 1.02
C ILE A 77 8.92 3.75 1.71
N THR A 78 9.04 3.82 3.04
CA THR A 78 10.02 3.05 3.80
C THR A 78 9.80 1.55 3.66
N LEU A 79 8.54 1.09 3.68
CA LEU A 79 8.22 -0.33 3.48
C LEU A 79 8.55 -0.81 2.06
N LEU A 80 8.28 0.00 1.03
CA LEU A 80 8.65 -0.31 -0.35
C LEU A 80 10.16 -0.34 -0.56
N LEU A 81 10.90 0.59 0.07
CA LEU A 81 12.36 0.58 0.05
C LEU A 81 12.92 -0.64 0.76
N ALA A 82 12.39 -1.01 1.92
CA ALA A 82 12.78 -2.23 2.63
C ALA A 82 12.52 -3.48 1.78
N ALA A 83 11.34 -3.57 1.14
CA ALA A 83 11.01 -4.68 0.24
C ALA A 83 11.98 -4.75 -0.95
N SER A 84 12.36 -3.60 -1.53
CA SER A 84 13.32 -3.52 -2.64
C SER A 84 14.74 -3.95 -2.24
N LEU A 85 15.20 -3.52 -1.06
CA LEU A 85 16.50 -3.93 -0.52
C LEU A 85 16.55 -5.43 -0.23
N GLU A 86 15.48 -5.98 0.35
CA GLU A 86 15.37 -7.41 0.65
C GLU A 86 15.32 -8.24 -0.64
N LEU A 87 14.62 -7.76 -1.68
CA LEU A 87 14.63 -8.37 -3.01
C LEU A 87 16.03 -8.37 -3.64
N LYS A 88 16.75 -7.24 -3.57
CA LYS A 88 18.13 -7.16 -4.06
C LYS A 88 19.04 -8.13 -3.30
N ARG A 89 18.86 -8.26 -1.99
CA ARG A 89 19.61 -9.22 -1.16
C ARG A 89 19.34 -10.67 -1.56
N SER A 90 18.08 -11.04 -1.77
CA SER A 90 17.71 -12.41 -2.19
C SER A 90 18.25 -12.77 -3.58
N ILE A 91 18.35 -11.79 -4.49
CA ILE A 91 18.94 -12.00 -5.82
C ILE A 91 20.47 -12.18 -5.73
N LEU A 92 21.15 -11.39 -4.90
CA LEU A 92 22.61 -11.42 -4.77
C LEU A 92 23.14 -12.59 -3.93
N LYS A 93 22.31 -13.13 -3.02
CA LYS A 93 22.61 -14.34 -2.25
C LYS A 93 21.37 -15.24 -2.27
N PRO A 94 21.14 -15.98 -3.37
CA PRO A 94 20.18 -17.06 -3.34
C PRO A 94 20.70 -18.09 -2.33
N LEU A 95 19.91 -18.37 -1.29
CA LEU A 95 20.17 -19.46 -0.34
C LEU A 95 20.25 -20.79 -1.08
#